data_AF-A0A1R2D2T8-F1
#
_entry.id   AF-A0A1R2D2T8-F1
#
_cell.length_a   1.000
_cell.length_b   1.000
_cell.length_c   1.000
_cell.angle_alpha   90.00
_cell.angle_beta   90.00
_cell.angle_gamma   90.00
#
_symmetry.space_group_name_H-M   'P 1'
#
loop_
_entity.id
_entity.type
_entity.pdbx_description
1 polymer ?
#
loop_
_entity_poly.entity_id
_entity_poly.type
_entity_poly.pdbx_seq_one_letter_code
_entity_poly.pdbx_strand_id
1 'polypeptide(L)'
;MSLPFWNLGFQPPKNAEYTQEEIYHEFVSSAKGYHVCQKDANEFYNCRKKPLGKVVEPERCLNFATKVYECFQQVRKVHPECQMVYSELINCMANRNSNCSLKLNDYIECGTMIEMTEIDLKANLQSDNT
;
A
#
# COMPACT_ATOMS: atom_id res chain seq x y z
N MET A 1 5.58 7.10 22.24
CA MET A 1 4.24 7.06 21.61
C MET A 1 4.22 5.89 20.66
N SER A 2 3.49 4.83 20.97
CA SER A 2 3.28 3.70 20.06
C SER A 2 2.27 4.13 19.00
N LEU A 3 2.62 4.02 17.72
CA LEU A 3 1.67 4.19 16.63
C LEU A 3 0.56 3.13 16.78
N PRO A 4 -0.72 3.47 16.58
CA PRO A 4 -1.78 2.48 16.65
C PRO A 4 -1.54 1.43 15.58
N PHE A 5 -1.38 0.19 16.02
CA PHE A 5 -1.26 -0.99 15.17
C PHE A 5 -2.46 -0.99 14.22
N TRP A 6 -2.19 -0.91 12.92
CA TRP A 6 -3.20 -0.96 11.87
C TRP A 6 -3.92 -2.30 11.94
N ASN A 7 -4.99 -2.37 12.73
CA ASN A 7 -5.90 -3.51 12.77
C ASN A 7 -7.07 -3.23 11.82
N LEU A 8 -6.76 -3.08 10.51
CA LEU A 8 -7.62 -3.75 9.55
C LEU A 8 -7.66 -5.19 10.05
N GLY A 9 -8.81 -5.83 10.18
CA GLY A 9 -8.87 -7.25 10.55
C GLY A 9 -8.24 -8.09 9.44
N PHE A 10 -6.95 -7.93 9.21
CA PHE A 10 -6.10 -8.61 8.27
C PHE A 10 -5.86 -9.97 8.91
N GLN A 11 -6.93 -10.77 8.91
CA GLN A 11 -6.77 -12.19 9.05
C GLN A 11 -5.92 -12.58 7.85
N PRO A 12 -4.70 -13.09 8.06
CA PRO A 12 -3.93 -13.62 6.95
C PRO A 12 -4.86 -14.58 6.20
N PRO A 13 -4.84 -14.56 4.86
CA PRO A 13 -5.65 -15.47 4.06
C PRO A 13 -5.56 -16.88 4.64
N LYS A 14 -6.71 -17.52 4.88
CA LYS A 14 -6.73 -18.87 5.46
C LYS A 14 -5.91 -19.77 4.53
N ASN A 15 -4.93 -20.49 5.07
CA ASN A 15 -3.95 -21.30 4.32
C ASN A 15 -4.56 -22.35 3.36
N ALA A 16 -5.89 -22.58 3.40
CA ALA A 16 -6.60 -23.50 2.53
C ALA A 16 -7.26 -22.82 1.31
N GLU A 17 -7.33 -21.48 1.27
CA GLU A 17 -8.01 -20.72 0.19
C GLU A 17 -7.02 -20.11 -0.81
N TYR A 18 -5.74 -20.01 -0.46
CA TYR A 18 -4.73 -19.31 -1.26
C TYR A 18 -3.51 -20.18 -1.46
N THR A 19 -2.95 -20.12 -2.66
CA THR A 19 -1.64 -20.69 -2.98
C THR A 19 -0.55 -19.93 -2.23
N GLN A 20 0.58 -20.60 -2.01
CA GLN A 20 1.74 -20.00 -1.35
C GLN A 20 2.27 -18.77 -2.11
N GLU A 21 2.16 -18.79 -3.43
CA GLU A 21 2.51 -17.67 -4.32
C GLU A 21 1.58 -16.48 -4.07
N GLU A 22 0.26 -16.68 -4.09
CA GLU A 22 -0.71 -15.60 -3.79
C GLU A 22 -0.44 -14.95 -2.43
N ILE A 23 -0.08 -15.75 -1.42
CA ILE A 23 0.28 -15.23 -0.09
C ILE A 23 1.51 -14.32 -0.18
N TYR A 24 2.54 -14.67 -0.95
CA TYR A 24 3.72 -13.82 -1.10
C TYR A 24 3.41 -12.53 -1.85
N HIS A 25 2.64 -12.61 -2.93
CA HIS A 25 2.23 -11.45 -3.70
C HIS A 25 1.42 -10.46 -2.84
N GLU A 26 0.48 -10.97 -2.05
CA GLU A 26 -0.35 -10.15 -1.18
C GLU A 26 0.44 -9.59 0.01
N PHE A 27 1.37 -10.37 0.58
CA PHE A 27 2.28 -9.89 1.63
C PHE A 27 3.16 -8.74 1.14
N VAL A 28 3.81 -8.89 -0.02
CA VAL A 28 4.69 -7.87 -0.59
C VAL A 28 3.90 -6.60 -0.94
N SER A 29 2.71 -6.76 -1.52
CA SER A 29 1.82 -5.62 -1.83
C SER A 29 1.34 -4.92 -0.55
N SER A 30 1.02 -5.67 0.51
CA SER A 30 0.63 -5.12 1.82
C SER A 30 1.76 -4.33 2.48
N ALA A 31 2.97 -4.88 2.45
CA ALA A 31 4.16 -4.21 3.00
C ALA A 31 4.41 -2.88 2.28
N LYS A 32 4.40 -2.88 0.94
CA LYS A 32 4.55 -1.64 0.15
C LYS A 32 3.39 -0.67 0.37
N GLY A 33 2.17 -1.17 0.42
CA GLY A 33 0.95 -0.38 0.62
C GLY A 33 0.94 0.37 1.94
N TYR A 34 1.51 -0.22 2.99
CA TYR A 34 1.68 0.46 4.28
C TYR A 34 2.51 1.75 4.16
N HIS A 35 3.53 1.76 3.31
CA HIS A 35 4.38 2.94 3.10
C HIS A 35 3.76 3.94 2.12
N VAL A 36 3.29 3.45 0.97
CA VAL A 36 2.77 4.30 -0.12
C VAL A 36 1.43 4.93 0.27
N CYS A 37 0.49 4.12 0.75
CA CYS A 37 -0.89 4.56 1.00
C CYS A 37 -1.09 5.17 2.39
N GLN A 38 -0.02 5.45 3.13
CA GLN A 38 -0.10 5.89 4.52
C GLN A 38 -0.93 7.18 4.69
N LYS A 39 -0.82 8.10 3.74
CA LYS A 39 -1.57 9.37 3.76
C LYS A 39 -3.08 9.13 3.68
N ASP A 40 -3.55 8.42 2.65
CA ASP A 40 -4.97 8.14 2.45
C ASP A 40 -5.53 7.30 3.60
N ALA A 41 -4.72 6.37 4.09
CA ALA A 41 -5.08 5.54 5.22
C ALA A 41 -5.29 6.41 6.47
N ASN A 42 -4.38 7.35 6.76
CA ASN A 42 -4.54 8.28 7.88
C ASN A 42 -5.79 9.17 7.73
N GLU A 43 -6.11 9.65 6.53
CA GLU A 43 -7.36 10.39 6.27
C GLU A 43 -8.60 9.54 6.61
N PHE A 44 -8.63 8.28 6.15
CA PHE A 44 -9.71 7.36 6.46
C PHE A 44 -9.83 7.04 7.96
N TYR A 45 -8.69 6.80 8.63
CA TYR A 45 -8.65 6.59 10.06
C TYR A 45 -9.20 7.79 10.82
N ASN A 46 -8.79 9.01 10.44
CA ASN A 46 -9.27 10.24 11.07
C ASN A 46 -10.76 10.45 10.86
N CYS A 47 -11.30 10.11 9.69
CA CYS A 47 -12.75 10.17 9.44
C CYS A 47 -13.52 9.19 10.33
N ARG A 48 -13.01 7.96 10.50
CA ARG A 48 -13.65 6.92 11.34
C ARG A 48 -13.45 7.11 12.83
N LYS A 49 -12.54 8.01 13.23
CA LYS A 49 -12.26 8.28 14.63
C LYS A 49 -13.54 8.79 15.28
N LYS A 50 -14.00 8.09 16.33
CA LYS A 50 -15.23 8.42 17.05
C LYS A 50 -15.09 9.75 17.78
N PRO A 51 -15.70 10.86 17.33
CA PRO A 51 -15.69 12.08 18.12
C PRO A 51 -16.55 11.83 19.37
N LEU A 52 -15.97 12.01 20.56
CA LEU A 52 -16.65 11.82 21.85
C LEU A 52 -17.26 10.41 22.03
N GLY A 53 -16.67 9.39 21.41
CA GLY A 53 -17.15 8.00 21.50
C GLY A 53 -18.37 7.68 20.62
N LYS A 54 -18.91 8.64 19.86
CA LYS A 54 -20.04 8.43 18.96
C LYS A 54 -19.63 7.64 17.72
N VAL A 55 -20.52 6.74 17.29
CA VAL A 55 -20.33 5.98 16.05
C VAL A 55 -20.40 6.93 14.85
N VAL A 56 -19.46 6.78 13.93
CA VAL A 56 -19.49 7.46 12.62
C VAL A 56 -20.14 6.51 11.62
N GLU A 57 -21.16 6.98 10.92
CA GLU A 57 -21.81 6.25 9.82
C GLU A 57 -20.77 5.96 8.71
N PRO A 58 -20.62 4.69 8.27
CA PRO A 58 -19.61 4.31 7.27
C PRO A 58 -19.67 5.13 5.98
N GLU A 59 -20.88 5.52 5.54
CA GLU A 59 -21.14 6.26 4.30
C GLU A 59 -20.44 7.62 4.29
N ARG A 60 -20.28 8.25 5.46
CA ARG A 60 -19.60 9.56 5.58
C ARG A 60 -18.11 9.49 5.29
N CYS A 61 -17.52 8.30 5.41
CA CYS A 61 -16.10 8.07 5.16
C CYS A 61 -15.85 7.31 3.86
N LEU A 62 -16.87 7.11 3.02
CA LEU A 62 -16.78 6.33 1.79
C LEU A 62 -15.69 6.87 0.85
N ASN A 63 -15.64 8.18 0.64
CA ASN A 63 -14.63 8.79 -0.23
C ASN A 63 -13.19 8.48 0.23
N PHE A 64 -12.93 8.51 1.54
CA PHE A 64 -11.61 8.17 2.08
C PHE A 64 -11.32 6.67 1.96
N ALA A 65 -12.32 5.82 2.18
CA ALA A 65 -12.18 4.37 1.97
C ALA A 65 -11.84 4.05 0.50
N THR A 66 -12.50 4.72 -0.44
CA THR A 66 -12.24 4.58 -1.88
C THR A 66 -10.81 4.98 -2.21
N LYS A 67 -10.29 6.10 -1.69
CA LYS A 67 -8.90 6.50 -1.89
C LYS A 67 -7.90 5.44 -1.41
N VAL A 68 -8.10 4.89 -0.20
CA VAL A 68 -7.23 3.81 0.32
C VAL A 68 -7.27 2.60 -0.60
N TYR A 69 -8.47 2.21 -1.04
CA TYR A 69 -8.65 1.08 -1.96
C TYR A 69 -7.95 1.32 -3.30
N GLU A 70 -8.16 2.48 -3.91
CA GLU A 70 -7.55 2.87 -5.19
C GLU A 70 -6.03 2.89 -5.09
N CYS A 71 -5.46 3.50 -4.04
CA CYS A 71 -4.03 3.48 -3.79
C CYS A 71 -3.50 2.04 -3.68
N PHE A 72 -4.19 1.18 -2.92
CA PHE A 72 -3.79 -0.21 -2.78
C PHE A 72 -3.86 -0.99 -4.10
N GLN A 73 -4.87 -0.74 -4.94
CA GLN A 73 -4.94 -1.36 -6.27
C GLN A 73 -3.80 -0.91 -7.20
N GLN A 74 -3.27 0.30 -7.04
CA GLN A 74 -2.06 0.72 -7.78
C GLN A 74 -0.82 0.02 -7.25
N VAL A 75 -0.67 -0.10 -5.92
CA VAL A 75 0.47 -0.81 -5.30
C VAL A 75 0.54 -2.29 -5.71
N ARG A 76 -0.62 -2.94 -5.90
CA ARG A 76 -0.68 -4.34 -6.38
C ARG A 76 -0.15 -4.51 -7.81
N LYS A 77 -0.08 -3.44 -8.59
CA LYS A 77 0.56 -3.45 -9.90
C LYS A 77 2.06 -3.21 -9.71
N VAL A 78 2.85 -4.20 -10.08
CA VAL A 78 4.30 -4.06 -10.06
C VAL A 78 4.70 -3.08 -11.18
N HIS A 79 5.32 -1.97 -10.80
CA HIS A 79 5.82 -1.00 -11.78
C HIS A 79 6.90 -1.67 -12.65
N PRO A 80 6.92 -1.46 -13.99
CA PRO A 80 7.86 -2.13 -14.89
C PRO A 80 9.33 -2.00 -14.47
N GLU A 81 9.73 -0.83 -13.97
CA GLU A 81 11.11 -0.59 -13.47
C GLU A 81 11.46 -1.40 -12.23
N CYS A 82 10.46 -1.78 -11.43
CA CYS A 82 10.62 -2.57 -10.21
C CYS A 82 10.45 -4.07 -10.44
N GLN A 83 10.15 -4.51 -11.67
CA GLN A 83 9.84 -5.91 -11.99
C GLN A 83 10.99 -6.86 -11.63
N MET A 84 12.24 -6.43 -11.85
CA MET A 84 13.43 -7.22 -11.53
C MET A 84 13.58 -7.41 -10.02
N VAL A 85 13.57 -6.32 -9.25
CA VAL A 85 13.69 -6.35 -7.77
C VAL A 85 12.55 -7.15 -7.15
N TYR A 86 11.33 -6.98 -7.66
CA TYR A 86 10.16 -7.75 -7.26
C TYR A 86 10.35 -9.25 -7.48
N SER A 87 10.79 -9.65 -8.67
CA SER A 87 11.00 -11.07 -9.00
C SER A 87 12.08 -11.70 -8.12
N GLU A 88 13.16 -10.97 -7.85
CA GLU A 88 14.21 -11.42 -6.93
C GLU A 88 13.70 -11.59 -5.50
N LEU A 89 12.82 -10.70 -5.04
CA LEU A 89 12.19 -10.79 -3.73
C LEU A 89 11.28 -12.03 -3.63
N ILE A 90 10.39 -12.23 -4.61
CA ILE A 90 9.50 -13.40 -4.64
C ILE A 90 10.31 -14.70 -4.67
N ASN A 91 11.36 -14.75 -5.50
CA ASN A 91 12.27 -15.89 -5.54
C ASN A 91 13.00 -16.09 -4.21
N CYS A 92 13.41 -15.03 -3.52
CA CYS A 92 14.01 -15.12 -2.20
C CYS A 92 13.04 -15.75 -1.19
N MET A 93 11.80 -15.27 -1.17
CA MET A 93 10.75 -15.76 -0.26
C MET A 93 10.42 -17.23 -0.52
N ALA A 94 10.29 -17.63 -1.80
CA ALA A 94 10.01 -19.00 -2.19
C ALA A 94 11.14 -19.98 -1.78
N ASN A 95 12.39 -19.55 -1.90
CA ASN A 95 13.55 -20.37 -1.55
C ASN A 95 13.93 -20.32 -0.05
N ARG A 96 13.17 -19.58 0.78
CA ARG A 96 13.42 -19.41 2.22
C ARG A 96 14.84 -18.93 2.55
N ASN A 97 15.41 -18.09 1.70
CA ASN A 97 16.76 -17.58 1.91
C ASN A 97 16.80 -16.63 3.11
N SER A 98 17.86 -16.71 3.91
CA SER A 98 18.17 -15.69 4.91
C SER A 98 18.65 -14.44 4.17
N ASN A 99 17.83 -13.39 4.12
CA ASN A 99 18.11 -11.98 3.69
C ASN A 99 16.99 -11.34 2.84
N CYS A 100 15.80 -11.96 2.73
CA CYS A 100 14.70 -11.38 1.95
C CYS A 100 14.19 -10.03 2.50
N SER A 101 14.50 -9.70 3.75
CA SER A 101 14.18 -8.40 4.35
C SER A 101 14.83 -7.22 3.61
N LEU A 102 16.09 -7.37 3.18
CA LEU A 102 16.79 -6.32 2.41
C LEU A 102 16.11 -6.12 1.05
N LYS A 103 15.83 -7.20 0.33
CA LYS A 103 15.13 -7.16 -0.96
C LYS A 103 13.71 -6.60 -0.85
N LEU A 104 13.05 -6.83 0.29
CA LEU A 104 11.75 -6.25 0.58
C LEU A 104 11.85 -4.74 0.70
N ASN A 105 12.85 -4.22 1.43
CA ASN A 105 13.08 -2.78 1.52
C ASN A 105 13.43 -2.18 0.16
N ASP A 106 14.31 -2.81 -0.61
CA ASP A 106 14.65 -2.36 -1.97
C ASP A 106 13.40 -2.25 -2.85
N TYR A 107 12.48 -3.22 -2.77
CA TYR A 107 11.22 -3.18 -3.52
C TYR A 107 10.23 -2.12 -3.00
N ILE A 108 10.17 -1.91 -1.69
CA ILE A 108 9.33 -0.88 -1.06
C ILE A 108 9.79 0.50 -1.54
N GLU A 109 11.10 0.75 -1.61
CA GLU A 109 11.69 2.01 -2.06
C GLU A 109 11.64 2.17 -3.59
N CYS A 110 11.57 1.08 -4.34
CA CYS A 110 11.48 1.13 -5.79
C CYS A 110 10.16 1.79 -6.24
N GLY A 111 10.25 2.89 -7.00
CA GLY A 111 9.10 3.59 -7.58
C GLY A 111 8.39 4.58 -6.66
N THR A 112 8.72 4.65 -5.36
CA THR A 112 8.17 5.68 -4.46
C THR A 112 8.65 7.10 -4.79
N MET A 113 9.75 7.22 -5.55
CA MET A 113 10.24 8.50 -6.07
C MET A 113 9.55 8.95 -7.38
N ILE A 114 8.80 8.07 -8.06
CA ILE A 114 8.20 8.36 -9.37
C ILE A 114 6.84 9.07 -9.24
N GLU A 115 6.10 8.83 -8.15
CA GLU A 115 4.82 9.51 -7.92
C GLU A 115 4.98 10.99 -7.55
N MET A 116 6.14 11.42 -7.04
CA MET A 116 6.43 12.85 -6.85
C MET A 116 6.59 13.59 -8.18
N THR A 117 7.18 12.98 -9.20
CA THR A 117 7.48 13.68 -10.46
C THR A 117 6.27 13.77 -11.39
N GLU A 118 5.39 12.77 -11.44
CA GLU A 118 4.20 12.84 -12.31
C GLU A 118 3.09 13.76 -11.77
N ILE A 119 2.96 13.90 -10.44
CA ILE A 119 2.01 14.84 -9.83
C ILE A 119 2.47 16.29 -10.06
N ASP A 120 3.78 16.56 -9.95
CA ASP A 120 4.34 17.89 -10.21
C ASP A 120 4.36 18.27 -11.70
N LEU A 121 4.43 17.29 -12.62
CA LEU A 121 4.32 17.53 -14.07
C LEU A 121 2.89 17.87 -14.52
N LYS A 122 1.86 17.24 -13.92
CA LYS A 122 0.46 17.52 -14.25
C LYS A 122 -0.04 18.84 -13.65
N ALA A 123 0.55 19.31 -12.54
CA ALA A 123 0.22 20.59 -11.95
C ALA A 123 0.77 21.80 -12.75
N ASN A 124 1.90 21.64 -13.46
CA ASN A 124 2.51 22.71 -14.25
C ASN A 124 1.95 22.85 -15.68
N LEU A 125 1.20 21.88 -16.18
CA LEU A 125 0.58 21.96 -17.53
C LEU A 125 -0.83 22.57 -17.52
N GLN A 126 -1.40 22.87 -16.35
CA GLN A 126 -2.71 23.52 -16.23
C GLN A 126 -2.64 25.03 -15.90
N SER A 127 -1.47 25.59 -15.60
CA SER A 127 -1.31 27.04 -15.33
C SER A 127 -1.05 27.89 -16.57
N ASP A 128 -0.70 27.30 -17.72
CA ASP A 128 -0.31 28.04 -18.92
C ASP A 128 -1.46 28.28 -19.93
N ASN A 129 -2.70 28.02 -19.53
CA ASN A 129 -3.90 28.23 -20.39
C ASN A 129 -4.99 29.11 -19.73
N THR A 130 -4.64 30.03 -18.83
CA THR A 130 -5.58 31.07 -18.36
C THR A 130 -5.04 32.47 -18.58
#